data_AF-A0A9P4QJK0-F1
#
_entry.id   AF-A0A9P4QJK0-F1
#
_cell.length_a   1.000
_cell.length_b   1.000
_cell.length_c   1.000
_cell.angle_alpha   90.00
_cell.angle_beta   90.00
_cell.angle_gamma   90.00
#
_symmetry.space_group_name_H-M   'P 1'
#
loop_
_entity.id
_entity.type
_entity.pdbx_description
1 polymer ?
#
loop_
_entity_poly.entity_id
_entity_poly.type
_entity_poly.pdbx_seq_one_letter_code
_entity_poly.pdbx_strand_id
1 'polypeptide(L)'
;MSFLRKYTFPNDIRWRRTSSPCTGPLALLPITILLILIWIFFASAQIYSRILWNNYERESALYDADIAAGRRGRPLPDYPPVLWGGQDGYQGISTFAFQAFLVLVPDTIHLPIHHFLFVRGKMHPVAALVLCICLGSLWFVSAFFTLFGQLFGEYYEVNAYDDLMITCAVLQLCLGITYWVYMGLAAAAVHKWRGKKRDGKAYGQGLRDGMELGGMGKRSGEAEV
;
A
#
# COMPACT_ATOMS: atom_id res chain seq x y z
N MET A 1 6.45 16.21 21.74
CA MET A 1 5.54 15.56 20.75
C MET A 1 5.19 16.49 19.59
N SER A 2 6.16 16.83 18.72
CA SER A 2 5.98 17.81 17.62
C SER A 2 5.40 17.20 16.32
N PHE A 3 5.70 15.94 16.04
CA PHE A 3 5.35 15.28 14.78
C PHE A 3 3.84 15.00 14.63
N LEU A 4 3.21 14.40 15.64
CA LEU A 4 1.78 14.05 15.61
C LEU A 4 0.88 15.29 15.50
N ARG A 5 1.34 16.45 16.00
CA ARG A 5 0.59 17.72 15.91
C ARG A 5 0.27 18.11 14.47
N LYS A 6 1.15 17.79 13.52
CA LYS A 6 0.92 18.09 12.09
C LYS A 6 -0.21 17.25 11.49
N TYR A 7 -0.42 16.05 12.01
CA TYR A 7 -1.49 15.13 11.58
C TYR A 7 -2.81 15.43 12.27
N THR A 8 -2.79 15.81 13.55
CA THR A 8 -4.01 16.11 14.34
C THR A 8 -4.55 17.52 14.11
N PHE A 9 -3.65 18.49 13.84
CA PHE A 9 -3.99 19.89 13.58
C PHE A 9 -3.30 20.39 12.30
N PRO A 10 -3.79 20.00 11.10
CA PRO A 10 -3.25 20.51 9.85
C PRO A 10 -3.29 22.03 9.79
N ASN A 11 -2.15 22.64 9.46
CA ASN A 11 -2.08 24.07 9.17
C ASN A 11 -2.88 24.44 7.91
N ASP A 12 -3.13 23.47 7.02
CA ASP A 12 -3.87 23.66 5.79
C ASP A 12 -5.38 23.87 6.02
N ILE A 13 -5.89 25.02 5.59
CA ILE A 13 -7.29 25.45 5.68
C ILE A 13 -8.24 24.52 4.91
N ARG A 14 -7.73 23.81 3.90
CA ARG A 14 -8.51 22.86 3.09
C ARG A 14 -8.93 21.63 3.88
N TRP A 15 -8.10 21.22 4.85
CA TRP A 15 -8.33 20.02 5.66
C TRP A 15 -8.92 20.34 7.04
N ARG A 16 -8.92 21.60 7.45
CA ARG A 16 -9.38 22.04 8.78
C ARG A 16 -10.90 21.93 8.94
N ARG A 17 -11.39 21.06 9.83
CA ARG A 17 -12.77 21.08 10.33
C ARG A 17 -12.89 22.12 11.46
N THR A 18 -13.99 22.86 11.50
CA THR A 18 -14.24 23.93 12.48
C THR A 18 -14.64 23.40 13.87
N SER A 19 -14.94 22.10 14.00
CA SER A 19 -15.57 21.54 15.20
C SER A 19 -15.17 20.09 15.55
N SER A 20 -14.21 19.47 14.86
CA SER A 20 -13.78 18.09 15.15
C SER A 20 -12.32 17.89 14.74
N PRO A 21 -11.51 17.10 15.47
CA PRO A 21 -10.14 16.79 15.10
C PRO A 21 -10.07 16.28 13.66
N CYS A 22 -9.09 16.74 12.90
CA CYS A 22 -8.95 16.36 11.49
C CYS A 22 -8.51 14.90 11.41
N THR A 23 -9.46 13.99 11.22
CA THR A 23 -9.21 12.54 11.16
C THR A 23 -8.63 12.08 9.83
N GLY A 24 -8.77 12.88 8.76
CA GLY A 24 -8.24 12.55 7.42
C GLY A 24 -6.76 12.17 7.42
N PRO A 25 -5.86 13.08 7.83
CA PRO A 25 -4.43 12.81 7.82
C PRO A 25 -3.99 11.71 8.77
N LEU A 26 -4.75 11.53 9.85
CA LEU A 26 -4.48 10.50 10.84
C LEU A 26 -4.68 9.09 10.26
N ALA A 27 -5.54 8.95 9.24
CA ALA A 27 -5.72 7.71 8.48
C ALA A 27 -4.48 7.31 7.67
N LEU A 28 -3.53 8.22 7.41
CA LEU A 28 -2.26 7.85 6.76
C LEU A 28 -1.39 6.95 7.64
N LEU A 29 -1.45 7.11 8.96
CA LEU A 29 -0.64 6.31 9.89
C LEU A 29 -0.99 4.81 9.87
N PRO A 30 -2.27 4.39 10.01
CA PRO A 30 -2.61 2.98 9.87
C PRO A 30 -2.34 2.45 8.46
N ILE A 31 -2.49 3.27 7.41
CA ILE A 31 -2.08 2.90 6.04
C ILE A 31 -0.59 2.55 6.00
N THR A 32 0.29 3.37 6.59
CA THR A 32 1.73 3.08 6.66
C THR A 32 2.04 1.81 7.44
N ILE A 33 1.40 1.62 8.60
CA ILE A 33 1.64 0.43 9.44
C ILE A 33 1.24 -0.83 8.69
N LEU A 34 0.04 -0.84 8.09
CA LEU A 34 -0.45 -1.96 7.29
C LEU A 34 0.47 -2.25 6.10
N LEU A 35 0.93 -1.21 5.39
CA LEU A 35 1.86 -1.36 4.27
C LEU A 35 3.19 -2.02 4.70
N ILE A 36 3.74 -1.61 5.84
CA ILE A 36 4.96 -2.21 6.40
C ILE A 36 4.73 -3.68 6.76
N LEU A 37 3.60 -4.00 7.41
CA LEU A 37 3.26 -5.37 7.74
C LEU A 37 3.11 -6.23 6.47
N ILE A 38 2.43 -5.72 5.44
CA ILE A 38 2.29 -6.42 4.15
C ILE A 38 3.66 -6.69 3.55
N TRP A 39 4.60 -5.73 3.57
CA TRP A 39 5.98 -5.98 3.11
C TRP A 39 6.67 -7.11 3.88
N ILE A 40 6.53 -7.14 5.20
CA ILE A 40 7.16 -8.16 6.06
C ILE A 40 6.59 -9.55 5.72
N PHE A 41 5.26 -9.68 5.66
CA PHE A 41 4.62 -10.96 5.36
C PHE A 41 4.85 -11.39 3.91
N PHE A 42 4.81 -10.46 2.97
CA PHE A 42 5.13 -10.72 1.56
C PHE A 42 6.56 -11.23 1.42
N ALA A 43 7.56 -10.51 1.95
CA ALA A 43 8.96 -10.97 1.90
C ALA A 43 9.15 -12.34 2.57
N SER A 44 8.49 -12.57 3.70
CA SER A 44 8.49 -13.87 4.39
C SER A 44 7.94 -14.99 3.52
N ALA A 45 6.80 -14.78 2.85
CA ALA A 45 6.20 -15.76 1.92
C ALA A 45 7.12 -16.06 0.73
N GLN A 46 7.78 -15.04 0.18
CA GLN A 46 8.70 -15.23 -0.95
C GLN A 46 9.95 -16.03 -0.54
N ILE A 47 10.54 -15.71 0.61
CA ILE A 47 11.68 -16.46 1.16
C ILE A 47 11.27 -17.91 1.46
N TYR A 48 10.12 -18.11 2.10
CA TYR A 48 9.65 -19.44 2.46
C TYR A 48 9.35 -20.31 1.23
N SER A 49 8.67 -19.75 0.21
CA SER A 49 8.44 -20.48 -1.04
C SER A 49 9.75 -20.86 -1.75
N ARG A 50 10.79 -20.02 -1.67
CA ARG A 50 12.11 -20.36 -2.21
C ARG A 50 12.78 -21.50 -1.44
N ILE A 51 12.60 -21.56 -0.11
CA ILE A 51 13.10 -22.67 0.70
C ILE A 51 12.39 -23.97 0.30
N LEU A 52 11.07 -23.96 0.14
CA LEU A 52 10.30 -25.12 -0.32
C LEU A 52 10.80 -25.61 -1.68
N TRP A 53 11.02 -24.69 -2.64
CA TRP A 53 11.59 -25.03 -3.94
C TRP A 53 12.96 -25.71 -3.83
N ASN A 54 13.88 -25.16 -3.05
CA ASN A 54 15.21 -25.73 -2.91
C ASN A 54 15.18 -27.15 -2.29
N ASN A 55 14.25 -27.40 -1.36
CA ASN A 55 14.04 -28.72 -0.77
C ASN A 55 13.47 -29.70 -1.81
N TYR A 56 12.45 -29.28 -2.57
CA TYR A 56 11.85 -30.06 -3.65
C TYR A 56 12.89 -30.43 -4.71
N GLU A 57 13.68 -29.47 -5.19
CA GLU A 57 14.71 -29.70 -6.22
C GLU A 57 15.74 -30.73 -5.76
N ARG A 58 16.18 -30.64 -4.49
CA ARG A 58 17.09 -31.60 -3.90
C ARG A 58 16.48 -33.00 -3.82
N GLU A 59 15.23 -33.12 -3.40
CA GLU A 59 14.57 -34.42 -3.24
C GLU A 59 14.22 -35.06 -4.58
N SER A 60 13.82 -34.26 -5.58
CA SER A 60 13.58 -34.70 -6.95
C SER A 60 14.87 -35.26 -7.57
N ALA A 61 16.00 -34.56 -7.40
CA ALA A 61 17.29 -35.05 -7.89
C ALA A 61 17.73 -36.38 -7.24
N LEU A 62 17.42 -36.57 -5.95
CA LEU A 62 17.69 -37.83 -5.26
C LEU A 62 16.77 -38.96 -5.73
N TYR A 63 15.49 -38.65 -5.97
CA TYR A 63 14.53 -39.58 -6.55
C TYR A 63 15.01 -40.06 -7.93
N ASP A 64 15.35 -39.15 -8.82
CA ASP A 64 15.81 -39.46 -10.18
C ASP A 64 17.10 -40.30 -10.16
N ALA A 65 18.02 -40.00 -9.24
CA ALA A 65 19.25 -40.78 -9.06
C ALA A 65 18.98 -42.21 -8.57
N ASP A 66 18.04 -42.42 -7.63
CA ASP A 66 17.69 -43.75 -7.15
C ASP A 66 16.96 -44.58 -8.23
N ILE A 67 16.11 -43.95 -9.04
CA ILE A 67 15.46 -44.58 -10.20
C ILE A 67 16.48 -44.96 -11.27
N ALA A 68 17.40 -44.05 -11.62
CA ALA A 68 18.47 -44.32 -12.59
C ALA A 68 19.41 -45.45 -12.11
N ALA A 69 19.60 -45.59 -10.80
CA ALA A 69 20.36 -46.69 -10.19
C ALA A 69 19.58 -48.01 -10.04
N GLY A 70 18.32 -48.07 -10.50
CA GLY A 70 17.48 -49.28 -10.42
C GLY A 70 17.05 -49.65 -8.99
N ARG A 71 17.09 -48.71 -8.05
CA ARG A 71 16.62 -48.92 -6.67
C ARG A 71 15.11 -48.72 -6.60
N ARG A 72 14.45 -49.25 -5.55
CA ARG A 72 13.09 -48.80 -5.21
C ARG A 72 13.18 -47.30 -4.93
N GLY A 73 12.67 -46.49 -5.85
CA GLY A 73 12.70 -45.05 -5.75
C GLY A 73 12.13 -44.56 -4.43
N ARG A 74 12.65 -43.44 -3.94
CA ARG A 74 12.05 -42.68 -2.84
C ARG A 74 10.61 -42.31 -3.18
N PRO A 75 9.75 -41.95 -2.21
CA PRO A 75 8.50 -41.27 -2.56
C PRO A 75 8.83 -40.00 -3.37
N LEU A 76 8.01 -39.74 -4.39
CA LEU A 76 8.10 -38.49 -5.17
C LEU A 76 7.82 -37.32 -4.21
N PRO A 77 8.67 -36.28 -4.16
CA PRO A 77 8.42 -35.13 -3.31
C PRO A 77 7.18 -34.35 -3.78
N ASP A 78 6.47 -33.77 -2.83
CA ASP A 78 5.28 -32.96 -3.11
C ASP A 78 5.66 -31.67 -3.86
N TYR A 79 4.77 -31.26 -4.76
CA TYR A 79 5.03 -30.11 -5.62
C TYR A 79 4.95 -28.79 -4.82
N PRO A 80 5.95 -27.90 -4.92
CA PRO A 80 5.95 -26.67 -4.15
C PRO A 80 4.93 -25.68 -4.72
N PRO A 81 4.42 -24.74 -3.89
CA PRO A 81 3.39 -23.78 -4.31
C PRO A 81 3.89 -22.78 -5.36
N VAL A 82 5.21 -22.57 -5.43
CA VAL A 82 5.84 -21.65 -6.39
C VAL A 82 7.06 -22.31 -7.02
N LEU A 83 7.08 -22.32 -8.35
CA LEU A 83 8.20 -22.84 -9.13
C LEU A 83 9.21 -21.75 -9.42
N TRP A 84 10.42 -21.90 -8.89
CA TRP A 84 11.50 -20.94 -9.05
C TRP A 84 12.57 -21.36 -10.07
N GLY A 85 12.39 -22.49 -10.75
CA GLY A 85 13.31 -23.03 -11.77
C GLY A 85 12.64 -24.09 -12.66
N GLY A 86 13.36 -24.58 -13.67
CA GLY A 86 12.87 -25.55 -14.67
C GLY A 86 12.59 -24.97 -16.07
N GLN A 87 12.24 -25.82 -17.03
CA GLN A 87 11.96 -25.43 -18.43
C GLN A 87 10.70 -24.53 -18.57
N ASP A 88 9.78 -24.61 -17.61
CA ASP A 88 8.61 -23.74 -17.45
C ASP A 88 8.82 -22.65 -16.34
N GLY A 89 10.08 -22.52 -15.87
CA GLY A 89 10.46 -22.17 -14.50
C GLY A 89 10.62 -20.70 -14.11
N TYR A 90 9.94 -19.76 -14.79
CA TYR A 90 9.97 -18.35 -14.38
C TYR A 90 8.74 -17.91 -13.59
N GLN A 91 7.88 -18.84 -13.19
CA GLN A 91 6.65 -18.54 -12.45
C GLN A 91 6.91 -17.80 -11.13
N GLY A 92 7.96 -18.15 -10.38
CA GLY A 92 8.27 -17.47 -9.13
C GLY A 92 8.68 -16.01 -9.31
N ILE A 93 9.54 -15.72 -10.28
CA ILE A 93 9.98 -14.33 -10.56
C ILE A 93 8.83 -13.52 -11.15
N SER A 94 8.05 -14.09 -12.07
CA SER A 94 6.92 -13.38 -12.67
C SER A 94 5.80 -13.12 -11.66
N THR A 95 5.50 -14.08 -10.79
CA THR A 95 4.53 -13.92 -9.69
C THR A 95 4.99 -12.88 -8.69
N PHE A 96 6.26 -12.92 -8.28
CA PHE A 96 6.87 -11.90 -7.42
C PHE A 96 6.75 -10.52 -8.05
N ALA A 97 7.19 -10.37 -9.30
CA ALA A 97 7.18 -9.09 -10.00
C ALA A 97 5.75 -8.57 -10.18
N PHE A 98 4.81 -9.44 -10.58
CA PHE A 98 3.42 -9.07 -10.73
C PHE A 98 2.83 -8.56 -9.41
N GLN A 99 2.94 -9.33 -8.32
CA GLN A 99 2.38 -8.95 -7.02
C GLN A 99 3.04 -7.69 -6.44
N ALA A 100 4.37 -7.60 -6.54
CA ALA A 100 5.12 -6.46 -6.02
C ALA A 100 4.82 -5.18 -6.81
N PHE A 101 4.82 -5.23 -8.15
CA PHE A 101 4.67 -4.03 -8.98
C PHE A 101 3.22 -3.64 -9.27
N LEU A 102 2.25 -4.55 -9.06
CA LEU A 102 0.83 -4.23 -9.21
C LEU A 102 0.38 -3.12 -8.27
N VAL A 103 0.76 -3.20 -6.98
CA VAL A 103 0.33 -2.22 -5.98
C VAL A 103 1.36 -1.90 -4.91
N LEU A 104 2.15 -2.90 -4.47
CA LEU A 104 3.04 -2.74 -3.32
C LEU A 104 4.15 -1.71 -3.57
N VAL A 105 4.87 -1.80 -4.70
CA VAL A 105 5.92 -0.85 -5.10
C VAL A 105 5.35 0.54 -5.40
N PRO A 106 4.29 0.70 -6.23
CA PRO A 106 3.66 1.99 -6.42
C PRO A 106 3.26 2.67 -5.11
N ASP A 107 2.64 1.94 -4.18
CA ASP A 107 2.20 2.50 -2.90
C ASP A 107 3.40 2.87 -1.99
N THR A 108 4.46 2.06 -2.02
CA THR A 108 5.70 2.33 -1.28
C THR A 108 6.37 3.64 -1.71
N ILE A 109 6.31 3.98 -2.99
CA ILE A 109 6.85 5.24 -3.51
C ILE A 109 5.89 6.40 -3.22
N HIS A 110 4.60 6.16 -3.43
CA HIS A 110 3.56 7.16 -3.25
C HIS A 110 3.43 7.62 -1.80
N LEU A 111 3.43 6.70 -0.83
CA LEU A 111 3.08 7.01 0.55
C LEU A 111 4.04 8.01 1.23
N PRO A 112 5.38 7.90 1.09
CA PRO A 112 6.31 8.92 1.59
C PRO A 112 6.10 10.30 0.96
N ILE A 113 5.85 10.35 -0.36
CA ILE A 113 5.54 11.59 -1.08
C ILE A 113 4.26 12.21 -0.51
N HIS A 114 3.24 11.38 -0.28
CA HIS A 114 1.97 11.78 0.29
C HIS A 114 2.14 12.36 1.72
N HIS A 115 2.91 11.70 2.59
CA HIS A 115 3.28 12.23 3.90
C HIS A 115 4.03 13.56 3.80
N PHE A 116 5.00 13.66 2.88
CA PHE A 116 5.78 14.88 2.68
C PHE A 116 4.92 16.07 2.24
N LEU A 117 4.08 15.88 1.22
CA LEU A 117 3.16 16.89 0.72
C LEU A 117 2.16 17.32 1.78
N PHE A 118 1.71 16.37 2.59
CA PHE A 118 0.81 16.64 3.70
C PHE A 118 1.48 17.48 4.80
N VAL A 119 2.67 17.08 5.26
CA VAL A 119 3.45 17.80 6.29
C VAL A 119 3.81 19.21 5.85
N ARG A 120 3.98 19.45 4.54
CA ARG A 120 4.23 20.77 3.96
C ARG A 120 2.97 21.59 3.69
N GLY A 121 1.77 21.07 3.97
CA GLY A 121 0.50 21.74 3.68
C GLY A 121 0.23 21.92 2.18
N LYS A 122 0.90 21.13 1.33
CA LYS A 122 0.77 21.21 -0.13
C LYS A 122 -0.23 20.19 -0.69
N MET A 123 -0.69 19.24 0.12
CA MET A 123 -1.57 18.16 -0.33
C MET A 123 -2.97 18.66 -0.71
N HIS A 124 -3.31 18.57 -1.99
CA HIS A 124 -4.63 18.93 -2.48
C HIS A 124 -5.64 17.81 -2.18
N PRO A 125 -6.85 18.12 -1.65
CA PRO A 125 -7.83 17.10 -1.29
C PRO A 125 -8.33 16.29 -2.49
N VAL A 126 -8.36 16.88 -3.70
CA VAL A 126 -8.69 16.14 -4.94
C VAL A 126 -7.60 15.13 -5.30
N ALA A 127 -6.32 15.49 -5.13
CA ALA A 127 -5.23 14.55 -5.40
C ALA A 127 -5.29 13.37 -4.42
N ALA A 128 -5.53 13.65 -3.13
CA ALA A 128 -5.73 12.60 -2.13
C ALA A 128 -6.91 11.69 -2.50
N LEU A 129 -8.04 12.28 -2.93
CA LEU A 129 -9.23 11.52 -3.34
C LEU A 129 -8.94 10.57 -4.52
N VAL A 130 -8.33 11.08 -5.59
CA VAL A 130 -8.00 10.28 -6.78
C VAL A 130 -7.05 9.15 -6.42
N LEU A 131 -6.01 9.44 -5.63
CA LEU A 131 -5.04 8.44 -5.20
C LEU A 131 -5.68 7.35 -4.31
N CYS A 132 -6.61 7.71 -3.43
CA CYS A 132 -7.34 6.72 -2.63
C CYS A 132 -8.23 5.81 -3.49
N ILE A 133 -8.86 6.34 -4.53
CA ILE A 133 -9.65 5.54 -5.46
C ILE A 133 -8.73 4.56 -6.18
N CYS A 134 -7.65 5.04 -6.80
CA CYS A 134 -6.72 4.20 -7.54
C CYS A 134 -6.06 3.13 -6.66
N LEU A 135 -5.43 3.53 -5.55
CA LEU A 135 -4.71 2.62 -4.67
C LEU A 135 -5.65 1.70 -3.90
N GLY A 136 -6.80 2.21 -3.41
CA GLY A 136 -7.81 1.39 -2.76
C GLY A 136 -8.32 0.29 -3.68
N SER A 137 -8.66 0.62 -4.93
CA SER A 137 -9.07 -0.38 -5.93
C SER A 137 -7.96 -1.37 -6.27
N LEU A 138 -6.70 -0.91 -6.44
CA LEU A 138 -5.57 -1.79 -6.71
C LEU A 138 -5.30 -2.77 -5.57
N TRP A 139 -5.43 -2.34 -4.31
CA TRP A 139 -5.29 -3.23 -3.15
C TRP A 139 -6.37 -4.31 -3.10
N PHE A 140 -7.61 -3.98 -3.43
CA PHE A 140 -8.68 -4.98 -3.55
C PHE A 140 -8.39 -5.98 -4.67
N VAL A 141 -8.00 -5.49 -5.86
CA VAL A 141 -7.65 -6.35 -6.99
C VAL A 141 -6.50 -7.30 -6.60
N SER A 142 -5.43 -6.77 -6.00
CA SER A 142 -4.29 -7.55 -5.51
C SER A 142 -4.70 -8.61 -4.48
N ALA A 143 -5.57 -8.26 -3.54
CA ALA A 143 -6.05 -9.19 -2.52
C ALA A 143 -6.85 -10.34 -3.15
N PHE A 144 -7.74 -10.04 -4.09
CA PHE A 144 -8.51 -11.07 -4.80
C PHE A 144 -7.62 -11.95 -5.67
N PHE A 145 -6.64 -11.40 -6.38
CA PHE A 145 -5.65 -12.21 -7.11
C PHE A 145 -4.90 -13.16 -6.17
N THR A 146 -4.53 -12.69 -4.98
CA THR A 146 -3.87 -13.52 -3.96
C THR A 146 -4.79 -14.65 -3.49
N LEU A 147 -6.04 -14.35 -3.15
CA LEU A 147 -7.03 -15.34 -2.70
C LEU A 147 -7.38 -16.36 -3.80
N PHE A 148 -7.58 -15.91 -5.03
CA PHE A 148 -7.86 -16.81 -6.15
C PHE A 148 -6.66 -17.70 -6.46
N GLY A 149 -5.44 -17.17 -6.39
CA GLY A 149 -4.23 -17.99 -6.54
C GLY A 149 -4.13 -19.10 -5.49
N GLN A 150 -4.60 -18.86 -4.27
CA GLN A 150 -4.65 -19.86 -3.21
C GLN A 150 -5.82 -20.85 -3.39
N LEU A 151 -7.00 -20.37 -3.78
CA LEU A 151 -8.19 -21.21 -3.94
C LEU A 151 -8.09 -22.17 -5.13
N PHE A 152 -7.45 -21.73 -6.21
CA PHE A 152 -7.27 -22.51 -7.44
C PHE A 152 -5.87 -23.10 -7.58
N GLY A 153 -5.04 -22.99 -6.54
CA GLY A 153 -3.71 -23.60 -6.52
C GLY A 153 -3.81 -25.11 -6.38
N GLU A 154 -3.30 -25.85 -7.37
CA GLU A 154 -3.21 -27.31 -7.33
C GLU A 154 -1.87 -27.72 -6.68
N TYR A 155 -1.76 -27.59 -5.36
CA TYR A 155 -0.71 -28.26 -4.58
C TYR A 155 -1.32 -28.93 -3.35
N TYR A 156 -0.75 -30.06 -2.96
CA TYR A 156 -1.44 -31.03 -2.09
C TYR A 156 -1.23 -30.79 -0.60
N GLU A 157 -0.27 -29.96 -0.20
CA GLU A 157 0.10 -29.79 1.20
C GLU A 157 -0.16 -28.36 1.70
N VAL A 158 -1.14 -28.24 2.61
CA VAL A 158 -1.37 -27.00 3.34
C VAL A 158 -0.20 -26.77 4.29
N ASN A 159 0.53 -25.69 4.08
CA ASN A 159 1.71 -25.37 4.88
C ASN A 159 1.75 -23.88 5.26
N ALA A 160 2.79 -23.47 5.99
CA ALA A 160 2.91 -22.10 6.49
C ALA A 160 2.93 -21.02 5.39
N TYR A 161 3.20 -21.40 4.13
CA TYR A 161 3.06 -20.51 2.98
C TYR A 161 1.62 -20.01 2.81
N ASP A 162 0.65 -20.89 2.98
CA ASP A 162 -0.77 -20.60 2.74
C ASP A 162 -1.27 -19.62 3.79
N ASP A 163 -0.92 -19.87 5.04
CA ASP A 163 -1.23 -18.98 6.16
C ASP A 163 -0.61 -17.59 5.95
N LEU A 164 0.63 -17.53 5.43
CA LEU A 164 1.29 -16.26 5.09
C LEU A 164 0.57 -15.54 3.95
N MET A 165 0.15 -16.26 2.90
CA MET A 165 -0.53 -15.69 1.73
C MET A 165 -1.96 -15.23 2.08
N ILE A 166 -2.70 -16.00 2.87
CA ILE A 166 -4.01 -15.62 3.40
C ILE A 166 -3.88 -14.41 4.32
N THR A 167 -2.90 -14.41 5.24
CA THR A 167 -2.63 -13.26 6.12
C THR A 167 -2.31 -12.02 5.29
N CYS A 168 -1.49 -12.15 4.24
CA CYS A 168 -1.22 -11.07 3.29
C CYS A 168 -2.51 -10.57 2.65
N ALA A 169 -3.35 -11.45 2.11
CA ALA A 169 -4.61 -11.05 1.47
C ALA A 169 -5.56 -10.32 2.42
N VAL A 170 -5.69 -10.80 3.67
CA VAL A 170 -6.49 -10.14 4.70
C VAL A 170 -5.95 -8.74 5.01
N LEU A 171 -4.63 -8.59 5.18
CA LEU A 171 -4.02 -7.28 5.39
C LEU A 171 -4.21 -6.34 4.20
N GLN A 172 -4.14 -6.85 2.96
CA GLN A 172 -4.41 -6.09 1.75
C GLN A 172 -5.86 -5.60 1.69
N LEU A 173 -6.83 -6.43 2.09
CA LEU A 173 -8.25 -6.02 2.22
C LEU A 173 -8.42 -4.95 3.30
N CYS A 174 -7.81 -5.13 4.48
CA CYS A 174 -7.82 -4.13 5.55
C CYS A 174 -7.23 -2.79 5.07
N LEU A 175 -6.14 -2.82 4.29
CA LEU A 175 -5.50 -1.64 3.72
C LEU A 175 -6.42 -0.96 2.68
N GLY A 176 -7.04 -1.74 1.79
CA GLY A 176 -8.03 -1.25 0.82
C GLY A 176 -9.21 -0.55 1.50
N ILE A 177 -9.77 -1.15 2.56
CA ILE A 177 -10.84 -0.53 3.37
C ILE A 177 -10.35 0.77 4.02
N THR A 178 -9.14 0.78 4.56
CA THR A 178 -8.55 1.99 5.17
C THR A 178 -8.38 3.11 4.14
N TYR A 179 -8.00 2.77 2.90
CA TYR A 179 -7.97 3.71 1.77
C TYR A 179 -9.35 4.27 1.43
N TRP A 180 -10.41 3.46 1.49
CA TRP A 180 -11.79 3.95 1.26
C TRP A 180 -12.32 4.82 2.40
N VAL A 181 -11.94 4.54 3.64
CA VAL A 181 -12.19 5.46 4.76
C VAL A 181 -11.48 6.79 4.49
N TYR A 182 -10.22 6.76 4.07
CA TYR A 182 -9.47 7.96 3.73
C TYR A 182 -10.07 8.70 2.51
N MET A 183 -10.58 7.97 1.52
CA MET A 183 -11.33 8.50 0.37
C MET A 183 -12.56 9.30 0.82
N GLY A 184 -13.37 8.77 1.75
CA GLY A 184 -14.53 9.49 2.28
C GLY A 184 -14.16 10.80 2.98
N LEU A 185 -13.05 10.78 3.72
CA LEU A 185 -12.51 11.99 4.38
C LEU A 185 -11.99 13.02 3.35
N ALA A 186 -11.31 12.55 2.31
CA ALA A 186 -10.85 13.39 1.20
C ALA A 186 -12.03 13.98 0.42
N ALA A 187 -13.08 13.20 0.14
CA ALA A 187 -14.29 13.67 -0.56
C ALA A 187 -15.00 14.79 0.22
N ALA A 188 -15.13 14.62 1.55
CA ALA A 188 -15.68 15.66 2.42
C ALA A 188 -14.83 16.96 2.37
N ALA A 189 -13.50 16.83 2.35
CA ALA A 189 -12.59 17.97 2.22
C ALA A 189 -12.73 18.66 0.85
N VAL A 190 -12.84 17.89 -0.24
CA VAL A 190 -13.11 18.44 -1.59
C VAL A 190 -14.43 19.20 -1.63
N HIS A 191 -15.51 18.62 -1.09
CA HIS A 191 -16.83 19.25 -1.07
C HIS A 191 -16.79 20.58 -0.31
N LYS A 192 -16.16 20.62 0.87
CA LYS A 192 -15.98 21.85 1.65
C LYS A 192 -15.16 22.91 0.91
N TRP A 193 -14.06 22.49 0.27
CA TRP A 193 -13.22 23.38 -0.52
C TRP A 193 -13.99 23.98 -1.71
N ARG A 194 -14.80 23.17 -2.41
CA ARG A 194 -15.67 23.65 -3.50
C ARG A 194 -16.76 24.59 -2.99
N GLY A 195 -17.38 24.30 -1.85
CA GLY A 195 -18.38 25.17 -1.22
C GLY A 195 -17.83 26.57 -0.92
N LYS A 196 -16.63 26.64 -0.31
CA LYS A 196 -15.96 27.92 -0.03
C LYS A 196 -15.54 28.70 -1.28
N LYS A 197 -15.32 28.04 -2.42
CA LYS A 197 -15.07 28.73 -3.70
C LYS A 197 -16.31 29.43 -4.25
N ARG A 198 -17.50 28.89 -3.94
CA ARG A 198 -18.77 29.41 -4.43
C ARG A 198 -19.21 30.65 -3.65
N ASP A 199 -18.83 30.74 -2.37
CA ASP A 199 -18.89 31.97 -1.57
C ASP A 199 -17.68 32.86 -1.88
N GLY A 200 -17.81 33.78 -2.85
CA GLY A 200 -16.71 34.64 -3.30
C GLY A 200 -15.98 35.42 -2.18
N LYS A 201 -16.68 35.73 -1.07
CA LYS A 201 -16.08 36.33 0.14
C LYS A 201 -15.13 35.37 0.89
N ALA A 202 -15.50 34.09 0.99
CA ALA A 202 -14.68 33.07 1.65
C ALA A 202 -13.48 32.63 0.79
N TYR A 203 -13.62 32.69 -0.55
CA TYR A 203 -12.51 32.48 -1.48
C TYR A 203 -11.45 33.57 -1.36
N GLY A 204 -11.85 34.85 -1.30
CA GLY A 204 -10.92 35.97 -1.11
C GLY A 204 -10.16 35.91 0.23
N GLN A 205 -10.85 35.48 1.30
CA GLN A 205 -10.23 35.28 2.61
C GLN A 205 -9.23 34.10 2.60
N GLY A 206 -9.59 32.98 1.99
CA GLY A 206 -8.68 31.84 1.83
C GLY A 206 -7.49 32.12 0.92
N LEU A 207 -7.62 33.02 -0.06
CA LEU A 207 -6.51 33.49 -0.90
C LEU A 207 -5.54 34.37 -0.10
N ARG A 208 -6.07 35.28 0.73
CA ARG A 208 -5.29 36.11 1.65
C ARG A 208 -4.53 35.27 2.66
N ASP A 209 -5.22 34.35 3.34
CA ASP A 209 -4.58 33.44 4.31
C ASP A 209 -3.51 32.56 3.63
N GLY A 210 -3.76 32.15 2.38
CA GLY A 210 -2.78 31.42 1.56
C GLY A 210 -1.55 32.24 1.18
N MET A 211 -1.72 33.53 0.86
CA MET A 211 -0.64 34.47 0.56
C MET A 211 0.18 34.83 1.82
N GLU A 212 -0.46 34.93 2.98
CA GLU A 212 0.21 35.11 4.27
C GLU A 212 1.03 33.88 4.66
N LEU A 213 0.48 32.68 4.50
CA LEU A 213 1.20 31.41 4.72
C LEU A 213 2.34 31.17 3.72
N GLY A 214 2.22 31.73 2.50
CA GLY A 214 3.27 31.72 1.47
C GLY A 214 4.36 32.76 1.67
N GLY A 215 4.29 33.60 2.71
CA GLY A 215 5.28 34.64 3.01
C GLY A 215 5.19 35.88 2.11
N MET A 216 4.16 35.99 1.26
CA MET A 216 3.96 37.15 0.37
C MET A 216 3.22 38.32 1.04
N GLY A 217 2.64 38.12 2.22
CA GLY A 217 1.86 39.15 2.93
C GLY A 217 2.66 40.23 3.68
N LYS A 218 4.00 40.16 3.74
CA LYS A 218 4.83 41.02 4.61
C LYS A 218 5.76 42.01 3.87
N ARG A 219 5.36 42.55 2.71
CA ARG A 219 6.24 43.46 1.93
C ARG A 219 5.68 44.82 1.52
N SER A 220 4.58 45.33 2.10
CA SER A 220 4.10 46.69 1.79
C SER A 220 3.92 47.59 3.02
N GLY A 221 4.93 47.66 3.90
CA GLY A 221 4.84 48.53 5.07
C GLY A 221 6.15 49.08 5.64
N GLU A 222 7.32 48.63 5.19
CA GLU A 222 8.61 49.15 5.66
C GLU A 222 9.43 49.61 4.46
N ALA A 223 9.04 50.77 3.93
CA ALA A 223 9.95 51.66 3.22
C ALA A 223 9.94 52.97 4.01
N GLU A 224 10.90 53.03 4.94
CA GLU A 224 11.67 54.19 5.42
C GLU A 224 11.00 55.57 5.38
N VAL A 225 10.80 56.11 6.59
CA VAL A 225 10.82 57.55 6.90
C VAL A 225 12.28 57.99 7.01
#